data_AF-A0A929F7M3-F1
#
_entry.id   AF-A0A929F7M3-F1
#
_cell.length_a   1.000
_cell.length_b   1.000
_cell.length_c   1.000
_cell.angle_alpha   90.00
_cell.angle_beta   90.00
_cell.angle_gamma   90.00
#
_symmetry.space_group_name_H-M   'P 1'
#
loop_
_entity.id
_entity.type
_entity.pdbx_description
1 polymer ?
#
loop_
_entity_poly.entity_id
_entity_poly.type
_entity_poly.pdbx_seq_one_letter_code
_entity_poly.pdbx_strand_id
1 'polypeptide(L)'
;QVLKMSGYDLSAKRSGKTSESAVPVISKKGKAALRYAVYQAAFIASIRNKYFIRYYTNTLRGREREKGIKTKMRVKLAAKMLVIAWTLMKKKELFDPGYLKID
;
A
#
# COMPACT_ATOMS: atom_id res chain seq x y z
N GLN A 1 -7.69 10.29 -5.16
CA GLN A 1 -7.77 10.00 -6.61
C GLN A 1 -6.76 8.96 -7.09
N VAL A 2 -5.45 9.07 -6.77
CA VAL A 2 -4.39 8.17 -7.27
C VAL A 2 -4.58 6.68 -6.93
N LEU A 3 -5.05 6.34 -5.72
CA LEU A 3 -5.28 4.94 -5.33
C LEU A 3 -6.33 4.25 -6.19
N LYS A 4 -7.43 4.96 -6.52
CA LYS A 4 -8.51 4.46 -7.38
C LYS A 4 -8.00 4.18 -8.81
N MET A 5 -7.14 5.05 -9.34
CA MET A 5 -6.52 4.88 -10.66
C MET A 5 -5.60 3.64 -10.72
N SER A 6 -4.88 3.34 -9.64
CA SER A 6 -4.05 2.13 -9.52
C SER A 6 -4.83 0.87 -9.11
N GLY A 7 -6.09 1.02 -8.66
CA GLY A 7 -6.92 -0.08 -8.19
C GLY A 7 -6.54 -0.63 -6.81
N TYR A 8 -5.87 0.19 -5.99
CA TYR A 8 -5.56 -0.11 -4.58
C TYR A 8 -6.64 0.40 -3.61
N ASP A 9 -7.68 1.08 -4.10
CA ASP A 9 -8.82 1.48 -3.29
C ASP A 9 -9.56 0.26 -2.73
N LEU A 10 -10.09 0.40 -1.53
CA LEU A 10 -10.94 -0.63 -0.92
C LEU A 10 -12.36 -0.48 -1.47
N SER A 11 -12.92 -1.59 -1.92
CA SER A 11 -14.32 -1.73 -2.32
C SER A 11 -14.96 -2.86 -1.52
N ALA A 12 -16.28 -2.87 -1.38
CA ALA A 12 -16.99 -3.96 -0.74
C ALA A 12 -18.25 -4.28 -1.55
N LYS A 13 -18.56 -5.57 -1.71
CA LYS A 13 -19.82 -5.99 -2.34
C LYS A 13 -20.93 -5.86 -1.29
N ARG A 14 -21.87 -4.94 -1.54
CA ARG A 14 -22.90 -4.52 -0.57
C ARG A 14 -24.30 -5.07 -0.85
N SER A 15 -24.46 -5.94 -1.85
CA SER A 15 -25.77 -6.54 -2.13
C SER A 15 -26.22 -7.38 -0.94
N GLY A 16 -27.29 -6.94 -0.26
CA GLY A 16 -27.90 -7.62 0.88
C GLY A 16 -27.16 -7.54 2.22
N LYS A 17 -26.14 -6.68 2.38
CA LYS A 17 -25.37 -6.53 3.64
C LYS A 17 -25.30 -5.08 4.12
N THR A 18 -25.44 -4.89 5.43
CA THR A 18 -25.28 -3.59 6.09
C THR A 18 -23.84 -3.10 5.98
N SER A 19 -23.63 -1.78 6.01
CA SER A 19 -22.30 -1.14 5.85
C SER A 19 -21.25 -1.68 6.83
N GLU A 20 -21.66 -2.13 8.01
CA GLU A 20 -20.79 -2.64 9.08
C GLU A 20 -20.29 -4.07 8.84
N SER A 21 -21.03 -4.89 8.09
CA SER A 21 -20.71 -6.33 7.90
C SER A 21 -19.99 -6.64 6.59
N ALA A 22 -19.76 -5.62 5.74
CA ALA A 22 -19.17 -5.79 4.42
C ALA A 22 -17.64 -5.85 4.51
N VAL A 23 -17.05 -7.02 4.21
CA VAL A 23 -15.60 -7.20 4.19
C VAL A 23 -14.98 -6.38 3.05
N PRO A 24 -14.09 -5.42 3.33
CA PRO A 24 -13.44 -4.64 2.30
C PRO A 24 -12.40 -5.47 1.54
N VAL A 25 -12.47 -5.42 0.21
CA VAL A 25 -11.54 -6.05 -0.72
C VAL A 25 -10.84 -4.99 -1.58
N ILE A 26 -9.66 -5.31 -2.09
CA ILE A 26 -8.98 -4.42 -3.03
C ILE A 26 -9.79 -4.39 -4.33
N SER A 27 -10.08 -3.18 -4.81
CA SER A 27 -10.91 -2.93 -5.99
C SER A 27 -10.41 -3.60 -7.26
N LYS A 28 -9.09 -3.57 -7.53
CA LYS A 28 -8.44 -4.08 -8.75
C LYS A 28 -8.94 -3.45 -10.07
N LYS A 29 -9.90 -2.53 -10.04
CA LYS A 29 -10.51 -1.87 -11.22
C LYS A 29 -9.61 -0.81 -11.90
N GLY A 30 -8.44 -0.52 -11.35
CA GLY A 30 -7.47 0.43 -11.93
C GLY A 30 -6.49 -0.20 -12.92
N LYS A 31 -5.62 0.63 -13.51
CA LYS A 31 -4.65 0.23 -14.55
C LYS A 31 -3.72 -0.89 -14.05
N ALA A 32 -3.81 -2.06 -14.67
CA ALA A 32 -3.07 -3.25 -14.24
C ALA A 32 -1.55 -3.07 -14.28
N ALA A 33 -1.02 -2.47 -15.35
CA ALA A 33 0.40 -2.18 -15.48
C ALA A 33 0.91 -1.26 -14.36
N LEU A 34 0.15 -0.22 -14.01
CA LEU A 34 0.50 0.69 -12.93
C LEU A 34 0.52 -0.04 -11.58
N ARG A 35 -0.51 -0.86 -11.30
CA ARG A 35 -0.56 -1.68 -10.08
C ARG A 35 0.62 -2.64 -9.99
N TYR A 36 0.98 -3.27 -11.11
CA TYR A 36 2.13 -4.17 -11.16
C TYR A 36 3.43 -3.42 -10.88
N ALA A 37 3.68 -2.29 -11.56
CA ALA A 37 4.89 -1.49 -11.40
C ALA A 37 5.06 -0.99 -9.95
N VAL A 38 4.00 -0.47 -9.33
CA VAL A 38 4.06 0.04 -7.95
C VAL A 38 4.25 -1.12 -6.95
N TYR A 39 3.65 -2.29 -7.20
CA TYR A 39 3.91 -3.48 -6.38
C TYR A 39 5.36 -3.94 -6.48
N GLN A 40 5.95 -3.96 -7.69
CA GLN A 40 7.36 -4.30 -7.88
C GLN A 40 8.28 -3.29 -7.18
N ALA A 41 7.98 -2.00 -7.28
CA ALA A 41 8.71 -0.96 -6.55
C ALA A 41 8.64 -1.18 -5.03
N ALA A 42 7.46 -1.49 -4.49
CA ALA A 42 7.30 -1.82 -3.07
C ALA A 42 8.03 -3.09 -2.66
N PHE A 43 8.05 -4.11 -3.52
CA PHE A 43 8.82 -5.33 -3.28
C PHE A 43 10.31 -5.01 -3.14
N ILE A 44 10.90 -4.31 -4.12
CA ILE A 44 12.31 -3.92 -4.09
C ILE A 44 12.62 -2.99 -2.91
N ALA A 45 11.76 -2.01 -2.62
CA ALA A 45 11.93 -1.11 -1.49
C ALA A 45 11.95 -1.87 -0.15
N SER A 46 11.06 -2.86 0.01
CA SER A 46 10.96 -3.67 1.23
C SER A 46 12.16 -4.59 1.49
N ILE A 47 13.07 -4.75 0.52
CA ILE A 47 14.26 -5.61 0.63
C ILE A 47 15.58 -4.86 0.50
N ARG A 48 15.62 -3.69 -0.18
CA ARG A 48 16.88 -2.96 -0.46
C ARG A 48 17.01 -1.62 0.26
N ASN A 49 15.92 -0.98 0.67
CA ASN A 49 15.99 0.36 1.26
C ASN A 49 15.82 0.29 2.78
N LYS A 50 16.82 0.72 3.55
CA LYS A 50 16.84 0.65 5.01
C LYS A 50 15.59 1.21 5.71
N TYR A 51 15.04 2.32 5.21
CA TYR A 51 13.86 2.96 5.80
C TYR A 51 12.59 2.16 5.50
N PHE A 52 12.43 1.70 4.26
CA PHE A 52 11.29 0.88 3.87
C PHE A 52 11.35 -0.54 4.42
N ILE A 53 12.54 -1.11 4.63
CA ILE A 53 12.74 -2.37 5.37
C ILE A 53 12.20 -2.20 6.78
N ARG A 54 12.68 -1.20 7.54
CA ARG A 54 12.25 -0.97 8.93
C ARG A 54 10.74 -0.68 9.02
N TYR A 55 10.20 0.15 8.12
CA TYR A 55 8.76 0.37 8.01
C TYR A 55 8.01 -0.95 7.77
N TYR A 56 8.43 -1.75 6.78
CA TYR A 56 7.77 -3.00 6.42
C TYR A 56 7.82 -4.03 7.57
N THR A 57 8.97 -4.22 8.22
CA THR A 57 9.11 -5.13 9.36
C THR A 57 8.25 -4.72 10.54
N ASN A 58 8.18 -3.41 10.85
CA ASN A 58 7.30 -2.90 11.90
C ASN A 58 5.83 -3.22 11.61
N THR A 59 5.42 -3.14 10.34
CA THR A 59 4.03 -3.50 10.00
C THR A 59 3.75 -5.00 10.20
N LEU A 60 4.75 -5.87 10.04
CA LEU A 60 4.59 -7.33 10.23
C LEU A 60 4.51 -7.75 11.70
N ARG A 61 5.12 -6.97 12.60
CA ARG A 61 5.22 -7.26 14.02
C ARG A 61 3.82 -7.45 14.64
N GLY A 62 3.60 -8.56 15.33
CA GLY A 62 2.33 -8.93 15.96
C GLY A 62 1.27 -9.50 15.01
N ARG A 63 1.58 -9.64 13.71
CA ARG A 63 0.67 -10.20 12.68
C ARG A 63 1.29 -11.38 11.94
N GLU A 64 2.32 -12.00 12.50
CA GLU A 64 3.12 -13.05 11.87
C GLU A 64 2.31 -14.30 11.52
N ARG A 65 1.28 -14.61 12.32
CA ARG A 65 0.39 -15.76 12.14
C ARG A 65 -0.68 -15.55 11.07
N GLU A 66 -0.84 -14.33 10.54
CA GLU A 66 -1.87 -14.05 9.54
C GLU A 66 -1.50 -14.63 8.16
N LYS A 67 -2.37 -15.47 7.61
CA LYS A 67 -2.17 -16.09 6.30
C LYS A 67 -1.96 -15.03 5.21
N GLY A 68 -0.82 -15.11 4.53
CA GLY A 68 -0.46 -14.20 3.43
C GLY A 68 -0.11 -12.78 3.88
N ILE A 69 0.23 -12.57 5.16
CA ILE A 69 0.54 -11.25 5.71
C ILE A 69 1.58 -10.48 4.89
N LYS A 70 2.67 -11.14 4.46
CA LYS A 70 3.74 -10.51 3.67
C LYS A 70 3.20 -9.84 2.41
N THR A 71 2.36 -10.53 1.65
CA THR A 71 1.74 -9.99 0.43
C THR A 71 0.77 -8.85 0.77
N LYS A 72 -0.06 -9.00 1.80
CA LYS A 72 -1.00 -7.94 2.23
C LYS A 72 -0.26 -6.66 2.61
N MET A 73 0.85 -6.78 3.34
CA MET A 73 1.64 -5.64 3.79
C MET A 73 2.43 -5.00 2.65
N ARG A 74 2.92 -5.77 1.68
CA ARG A 74 3.49 -5.22 0.44
C ARG A 74 2.46 -4.45 -0.37
N VAL A 75 1.22 -4.91 -0.43
CA VAL A 75 0.13 -4.16 -1.09
C VAL A 75 -0.15 -2.85 -0.36
N LYS A 76 -0.18 -2.86 0.99
CA LYS A 76 -0.30 -1.60 1.78
C LYS A 76 0.88 -0.67 1.54
N LEU A 77 2.10 -1.19 1.47
CA LEU A 77 3.31 -0.42 1.16
C LEU A 77 3.25 0.19 -0.24
N ALA A 78 2.82 -0.56 -1.25
CA ALA A 78 2.63 -0.08 -2.62
C ALA A 78 1.65 1.10 -2.67
N ALA A 79 0.51 0.98 -2.00
CA ALA A 79 -0.45 2.08 -1.88
C ALA A 79 0.16 3.32 -1.20
N LYS A 80 0.92 3.13 -0.11
CA LYS A 80 1.60 4.22 0.61
C LYS A 80 2.65 4.91 -0.27
N MET A 81 3.48 4.15 -0.98
CA MET A 81 4.50 4.68 -1.89
C MET A 81 3.89 5.48 -3.03
N LEU A 82 2.75 5.04 -3.57
CA LEU A 82 2.05 5.79 -4.60
C LEU A 82 1.57 7.17 -4.09
N VAL A 83 1.06 7.22 -2.86
CA VAL A 83 0.65 8.49 -2.24
C VAL A 83 1.85 9.39 -1.99
N ILE A 84 2.95 8.86 -1.45
CA ILE A 84 4.20 9.61 -1.24
C ILE A 84 4.69 10.19 -2.57
N ALA A 85 4.84 9.36 -3.61
CA ALA A 85 5.29 9.80 -4.92
C ALA A 85 4.41 10.92 -5.49
N TRP A 86 3.09 10.78 -5.40
CA TRP A 86 2.16 11.81 -5.85
C TRP A 86 2.32 13.13 -5.07
N THR A 87 2.45 13.06 -3.74
CA THR A 87 2.66 14.24 -2.90
C THR A 87 3.96 14.95 -3.25
N LEU A 88 5.07 14.22 -3.39
CA LEU A 88 6.36 14.78 -3.78
C LEU A 88 6.31 15.45 -5.15
N MET A 89 5.67 14.81 -6.14
CA MET A 89 5.47 15.39 -7.47
C MET A 89 4.63 16.68 -7.42
N LYS A 90 3.58 16.71 -6.59
CA LYS A 90 2.71 17.89 -6.44
C LYS A 90 3.41 19.05 -5.78
N LYS A 91 4.25 18.78 -4.77
CA LYS A 91 5.01 19.79 -4.03
C LYS A 91 6.36 20.14 -4.67
N LYS A 92 6.83 19.34 -5.63
CA LYS A 92 8.19 19.40 -6.21
C LYS A 92 9.29 19.28 -5.14
N GLU A 93 9.08 18.41 -4.17
CA GLU A 93 10.00 18.16 -3.06
C GLU A 93 10.74 16.83 -3.25
N LEU A 94 11.95 16.76 -2.69
CA LEU A 94 12.70 15.51 -2.60
C LEU A 94 12.11 14.61 -1.51
N PHE A 95 12.31 13.29 -1.65
CA PHE A 95 11.89 12.35 -0.63
C PHE A 95 12.74 12.50 0.63
N ASP A 96 12.09 12.83 1.74
CA ASP A 96 12.68 12.78 3.08
C ASP A 96 12.16 11.54 3.85
N PRO A 97 13.06 10.61 4.22
CA PRO A 97 12.70 9.43 5.02
C PRO A 97 12.09 9.75 6.39
N GLY A 98 12.31 10.94 6.97
CA GLY A 98 11.74 11.33 8.27
C GLY A 98 10.21 11.34 8.29
N TYR A 99 9.56 11.46 7.14
CA TYR A 99 8.10 11.34 7.03
C TYR A 99 7.57 9.91 7.16
N LEU A 100 8.44 8.90 7.03
CA LEU A 100 8.11 7.54 7.44
C LEU A 100 8.24 7.51 8.97
N LYS A 101 7.12 7.75 9.67
CA LYS A 101 7.02 7.60 11.14
C LYS A 101 7.33 6.15 11.52
N ILE A 102 8.61 5.84 11.78
CA ILE A 102 9.14 4.48 11.99
C ILE A 102 9.40 4.19 13.50
N ASP A 103 8.68 4.90 14.38
CA ASP A 103 8.69 4.68 15.83
C ASP A 103 7.62 3.68 16.26
#